data_AF-A0A7T6Z1P7-F1
#
_entry.id   AF-A0A7T6Z1P7-F1
#
_cell.length_a   1.000
_cell.length_b   1.000
_cell.length_c   1.000
_cell.angle_alpha   90.00
_cell.angle_beta   90.00
_cell.angle_gamma   90.00
#
_symmetry.space_group_name_H-M   'P 1'
#
loop_
_entity.id
_entity.type
_entity.pdbx_description
1 polymer ?
#
loop_
_entity_poly.entity_id
_entity_poly.type
_entity_poly.pdbx_seq_one_letter_code
_entity_poly.pdbx_strand_id
1 'polypeptide(L)'
;MDARHFSAERMSLAIVSTVLGYLLYTTGLKHIEASNASILGTVEPIVAVITGVLFLGDHLMFWQVIGIALVLYAAILVTQKPHRKEAVQQ
;
A
#
# COMPACT_ATOMS: atom_id res chain seq x y z
N MET A 1 25.62 3.86 -27.71
CA MET A 1 24.58 3.07 -27.04
C MET A 1 23.54 4.06 -26.53
N ASP A 2 22.39 4.07 -27.18
CA ASP A 2 21.53 5.26 -27.30
C ASP A 2 20.63 5.51 -26.08
N ALA A 3 20.57 6.78 -25.68
CA ALA A 3 19.72 7.29 -24.59
C ALA A 3 18.20 7.02 -24.77
N ARG A 4 17.77 6.57 -25.95
CA ARG A 4 16.37 6.24 -26.28
C ARG A 4 15.93 4.87 -25.74
N HIS A 5 16.85 3.93 -25.54
CA HIS A 5 16.53 2.66 -24.88
C HIS A 5 16.28 2.88 -23.38
N PHE A 6 17.07 3.77 -22.76
CA PHE A 6 16.97 4.09 -21.34
C PHE A 6 15.67 4.76 -20.91
N SER A 7 15.00 5.47 -21.83
CA SER A 7 13.68 6.07 -21.54
C SER A 7 12.54 5.08 -21.69
N ALA A 8 12.61 4.15 -22.64
CA ALA A 8 11.56 3.17 -22.89
C ALA A 8 11.46 2.16 -21.74
N GLU A 9 12.60 1.64 -21.25
CA GLU A 9 12.64 0.68 -20.15
C GLU A 9 12.12 1.25 -18.82
N ARG A 10 12.45 2.50 -18.50
CA ARG A 10 11.93 3.18 -17.30
C ARG A 10 10.42 3.45 -17.41
N MET A 11 9.94 3.74 -18.61
CA MET A 11 8.51 3.91 -18.88
C MET A 11 7.75 2.60 -18.72
N SER A 12 8.28 1.49 -19.25
CA SER A 12 7.69 0.16 -19.07
C SER A 12 7.66 -0.25 -17.61
N LEU A 13 8.74 -0.03 -16.84
CA LEU A 13 8.75 -0.28 -15.40
C LEU A 13 7.69 0.55 -14.67
N ALA A 14 7.58 1.85 -14.94
CA ALA A 14 6.59 2.70 -14.30
C ALA A 14 5.14 2.29 -14.66
N ILE A 15 4.86 1.99 -15.93
CA ILE A 15 3.52 1.60 -16.38
C ILE A 15 3.13 0.23 -15.80
N VAL A 16 4.01 -0.77 -15.89
CA VAL A 16 3.69 -2.13 -15.46
C VAL A 16 3.71 -2.25 -13.93
N SER A 17 4.74 -1.72 -13.26
CA SER A 17 4.87 -1.84 -11.81
C SER A 17 3.87 -0.95 -11.06
N THR A 18 3.56 0.24 -11.59
CA THR A 18 2.72 1.21 -10.88
C THR A 18 1.31 1.26 -11.44
N VAL A 19 1.13 1.58 -12.72
CA VAL A 19 -0.21 1.81 -13.30
C VAL A 19 -1.01 0.51 -13.31
N LEU A 20 -0.46 -0.56 -13.88
CA LEU A 20 -1.15 -1.84 -13.95
C LEU A 20 -1.35 -2.44 -12.55
N GLY A 21 -0.33 -2.40 -11.70
CA GLY A 21 -0.43 -2.83 -10.30
C GLY A 21 -1.54 -2.12 -9.54
N TYR A 22 -1.63 -0.79 -9.66
CA TYR A 22 -2.68 0.01 -9.01
C TYR A 22 -4.08 -0.28 -9.57
N LEU A 23 -4.23 -0.46 -10.88
CA LEU A 23 -5.50 -0.82 -11.49
C LEU A 23 -5.97 -2.21 -11.03
N LEU A 24 -5.08 -3.19 -10.97
CA LEU A 24 -5.39 -4.53 -10.46
C LEU A 24 -5.74 -4.48 -8.97
N TYR A 25 -4.98 -3.74 -8.17
CA TYR A 25 -5.24 -3.57 -6.73
C TYR A 25 -6.62 -2.98 -6.48
N THR A 26 -6.91 -1.81 -7.09
CA THR A 26 -8.19 -1.12 -6.89
C THR A 26 -9.37 -1.88 -7.48
N THR A 27 -9.18 -2.60 -8.59
CA THR A 27 -10.21 -3.47 -9.16
C THR A 27 -10.43 -4.70 -8.28
N GLY A 28 -9.38 -5.34 -7.78
CA GLY A 28 -9.48 -6.47 -6.86
C GLY A 28 -10.18 -6.09 -5.56
N LEU A 29 -9.92 -4.90 -5.04
CA LEU A 29 -10.57 -4.37 -3.83
C LEU A 29 -12.10 -4.26 -3.97
N LYS A 30 -12.61 -4.03 -5.19
CA LYS A 30 -14.06 -3.99 -5.48
C LYS A 30 -14.74 -5.36 -5.38
N HIS A 31 -13.97 -6.44 -5.43
CA HIS A 31 -14.49 -7.82 -5.45
C HIS A 31 -14.34 -8.53 -4.10
N ILE A 32 -13.80 -7.86 -3.08
CA ILE A 32 -13.64 -8.43 -1.73
C ILE A 32 -14.47 -7.63 -0.72
N GLU A 33 -14.83 -8.28 0.38
CA GLU A 33 -15.55 -7.62 1.46
C GLU A 33 -14.73 -6.49 2.10
N ALA A 34 -15.41 -5.46 2.61
CA ALA A 34 -14.77 -4.31 3.25
C ALA A 34 -13.84 -4.70 4.42
N SER A 35 -14.12 -5.81 5.10
CA SER A 35 -13.25 -6.38 6.13
C SER A 35 -11.88 -6.79 5.55
N ASN A 36 -11.88 -7.55 4.44
CA ASN A 36 -10.66 -7.99 3.78
C ASN A 36 -9.87 -6.82 3.19
N ALA A 37 -10.57 -5.82 2.63
CA ALA A 37 -9.96 -4.59 2.15
C ALA A 37 -9.28 -3.81 3.28
N SER A 38 -9.93 -3.72 4.44
CA SER A 38 -9.37 -3.07 5.63
C SER A 38 -8.14 -3.82 6.15
N ILE A 39 -8.18 -5.15 6.18
CA ILE A 39 -7.02 -5.98 6.55
C ILE A 39 -5.85 -5.70 5.60
N LEU A 40 -6.08 -5.71 4.28
CA LEU A 40 -5.04 -5.39 3.30
C LEU A 40 -4.43 -4.00 3.53
N GLY A 41 -5.25 -2.98 3.78
CA GLY A 41 -4.77 -1.63 4.09
C GLY A 41 -3.96 -1.53 5.38
N THR A 42 -4.19 -2.40 6.37
CA THR A 42 -3.38 -2.47 7.60
C THR A 42 -2.08 -3.25 7.41
N VAL A 43 -2.06 -4.25 6.52
CA VAL A 43 -0.91 -5.10 6.24
C VAL A 43 0.08 -4.42 5.29
N GLU A 44 -0.41 -3.60 4.36
CA GLU A 44 0.39 -2.84 3.39
C GLU A 44 1.57 -2.08 4.03
N PRO A 45 1.38 -1.22 5.06
CA PRO A 45 2.50 -0.51 5.69
C PRO A 45 3.49 -1.45 6.39
N ILE A 46 3.04 -2.58 6.95
CA ILE A 46 3.92 -3.58 7.58
C ILE A 46 4.83 -4.20 6.52
N VAL A 47 4.25 -4.66 5.40
CA VAL A 47 4.98 -5.29 4.31
C VAL A 47 5.94 -4.30 3.65
N ALA A 48 5.53 -3.05 3.48
CA ALA A 48 6.40 -2.00 2.93
C ALA A 48 7.64 -1.79 3.79
N VAL A 49 7.49 -1.67 5.11
CA VAL A 49 8.62 -1.50 6.05
C VAL A 49 9.54 -2.72 6.03
N ILE A 50 8.99 -3.93 6.12
CA ILE A 50 9.77 -5.16 6.09
C ILE A 50 10.56 -5.26 4.78
N THR A 51 9.92 -4.95 3.66
CA THR A 51 10.56 -4.99 2.34
C THR A 51 11.67 -3.95 2.23
N GLY A 52 11.47 -2.73 2.73
CA GLY A 52 12.50 -1.69 2.77
C GLY A 52 13.72 -2.13 3.59
N VAL A 53 13.52 -2.68 4.79
CA VAL A 53 14.62 -3.14 5.64
C VAL A 53 15.37 -4.33 5.01
N LEU A 54 14.64 -5.32 4.46
CA LEU A 54 15.26 -6.55 3.96
C LEU A 54 15.89 -6.41 2.57
N PHE A 55 15.24 -5.69 1.65
CA PHE A 55 15.70 -5.60 0.25
C PHE A 55 16.44 -4.31 -0.06
N LEU A 56 16.05 -3.19 0.55
CA LEU A 56 16.71 -1.90 0.32
C LEU A 56 17.87 -1.67 1.33
N GLY A 57 17.86 -2.40 2.44
CA GLY A 57 18.88 -2.27 3.50
C GLY A 57 18.65 -1.06 4.40
N ASP A 58 17.42 -0.56 4.49
CA ASP A 58 17.10 0.60 5.31
C ASP A 58 17.43 0.36 6.79
N HIS A 59 18.28 1.23 7.35
CA HIS A 59 18.54 1.27 8.78
C HIS A 59 17.49 2.12 9.49
N LEU A 60 16.60 1.46 10.24
CA LEU A 60 15.54 2.15 10.98
C LEU A 60 16.13 2.95 12.15
N MET A 61 16.04 4.27 12.06
CA MET A 61 16.30 5.19 13.15
C MET A 61 15.15 5.17 14.18
N PHE A 62 15.45 5.59 15.41
CA PHE A 62 14.48 5.63 16.51
C PHE A 62 13.16 6.34 16.14
N TRP A 63 13.24 7.47 15.42
CA TRP A 63 12.07 8.21 14.96
C TRP A 63 11.22 7.46 13.93
N GLN A 64 11.84 6.66 13.07
CA GLN A 64 11.12 5.84 12.08
C GLN A 64 10.34 4.73 12.78
N VAL A 65 10.90 4.13 13.84
CA VAL A 65 10.19 3.13 14.66
C VAL A 65 8.95 3.74 15.32
N ILE A 66 9.06 4.97 15.84
CA ILE A 66 7.90 5.69 16.40
C ILE A 66 6.86 5.96 15.31
N GLY A 67 7.28 6.39 14.12
CA GLY A 67 6.38 6.60 12.99
C GLY A 67 5.64 5.33 12.57
N ILE A 68 6.36 4.21 12.48
CA ILE A 68 5.77 2.88 12.20
C ILE A 68 4.74 2.53 13.27
N ALA A 69 5.09 2.66 14.55
CA ALA A 69 4.17 2.37 15.64
C ALA A 69 2.90 3.23 15.57
N LEU A 70 3.03 4.52 15.22
CA LEU A 70 1.91 5.43 15.06
C LEU A 70 0.98 5.03 13.89
N VAL A 71 1.55 4.68 12.74
CA VAL A 71 0.80 4.23 11.56
C VAL A 71 0.03 2.94 11.86
N LEU A 72 0.68 1.96 12.50
CA LEU A 72 0.03 0.71 12.88
C LEU A 72 -1.10 0.94 13.90
N TYR A 73 -0.86 1.81 14.88
CA TYR A 73 -1.89 2.18 15.86
C TYR A 73 -3.10 2.85 15.20
N ALA A 74 -2.85 3.80 14.29
CA ALA A 74 -3.91 4.46 13.52
C ALA A 74 -4.69 3.47 12.64
N ALA A 75 -4.00 2.54 11.98
CA ALA A 75 -4.61 1.51 11.15
C ALA A 75 -5.57 0.63 11.98
N ILE A 76 -5.14 0.17 13.16
CA ILE A 76 -5.99 -0.61 14.08
C ILE A 76 -7.23 0.20 14.50
N LEU A 77 -7.07 1.48 14.84
CA LEU A 77 -8.20 2.34 15.23
C LEU A 77 -9.22 2.55 14.11
N VAL A 78 -8.76 2.69 12.87
CA VAL A 78 -9.64 2.86 11.70
C VAL A 78 -10.40 1.58 11.40
N THR A 79 -9.73 0.43 11.44
CA THR A 79 -10.36 -0.88 11.20
C THR A 79 -11.38 -1.26 12.28
N GLN A 80 -11.20 -0.80 13.53
CA GLN A 80 -12.14 -1.08 14.62
C GLN A 80 -13.42 -0.24 14.60
N LYS A 81 -13.49 0.86 13.84
CA LYS A 81 -14.76 1.57 13.69
C LYS A 81 -15.73 0.67 12.92
N PRO A 82 -16.89 0.29 13.50
CA PRO A 82 -17.92 -0.40 12.75
C PRO A 82 -18.25 0.50 11.57
N HIS A 83 -18.22 -0.05 10.36
CA HIS A 83 -18.82 0.61 9.21
C HIS A 83 -20.26 0.92 9.61
N ARG A 84 -20.53 2.16 10.04
CA ARG A 84 -21.88 2.68 10.18
C ARG A 84 -22.41 2.59 8.76
N LYS A 85 -23.21 1.54 8.51
CA LYS A 85 -23.91 1.32 7.25
C LYS A 85 -24.41 2.69 6.80
N GLU A 86 -23.96 3.12 5.62
CA GLU A 86 -24.56 4.23 4.91
C GLU A 86 -26.00 3.80 4.60
N ALA A 87 -26.87 4.02 5.58
CA ALA A 87 -28.31 3.94 5.44
C ALA A 87 -28.80 5.28 4.86
N VAL A 88 -28.30 5.67 3.67
CA VAL A 88 -28.89 6.72 2.84
C VAL A 88 -28.53 6.44 1.37
N GLN A 89 -29.28 5.57 0.73
CA GLN A 89 -29.89 5.85 -0.57
C GLN A 89 -30.93 4.76 -0.88
N GLN A 90 -32.15 5.08 -0.43
CA GLN A 90 -33.39 4.72 -1.11
C GLN A 90 -33.44 5.40 -2.48
#